data_AF-A0A8T7FB48-F1
#
_entry.id   AF-A0A8T7FB48-F1
#
_cell.length_a   1.000
_cell.length_b   1.000
_cell.length_c   1.000
_cell.angle_alpha   90.00
_cell.angle_beta   90.00
_cell.angle_gamma   90.00
#
_symmetry.space_group_name_H-M   'P 1'
#
loop_
_entity.id
_entity.type
_entity.pdbx_description
1 polymer ?
#
loop_
_entity_poly.entity_id
_entity_poly.type
_entity_poly.pdbx_seq_one_letter_code
_entity_poly.pdbx_strand_id
1 'polypeptide(L)'
;MPCTLCGLPLPKPPVSDAGHDFCCIGCREVYRAFGEDALVPAKVSPRSTAAPADGREAFLWIDGMHCASCEFLIGKLALKHPGVLDVASSYATATAKIVY
;
A
#
# COMPACT_ATOMS: atom_id res chain seq x y z
N MET A 1 15.76 -21.93 -0.11
CA MET A 1 15.22 -21.31 1.11
C MET A 1 14.13 -20.33 0.69
N PRO A 2 12.97 -20.29 1.36
CA PRO A 2 11.94 -19.29 1.11
C PRO A 2 12.33 -17.94 1.73
N CYS A 3 11.78 -16.85 1.19
CA CYS A 3 11.89 -15.52 1.74
C CYS A 3 11.32 -15.46 3.17
N THR A 4 12.05 -14.86 4.10
CA THR A 4 11.62 -14.72 5.50
C THR A 4 10.28 -14.00 5.61
N LEU A 5 10.00 -13.01 4.76
CA LEU A 5 8.77 -12.21 4.84
C LEU A 5 7.58 -12.83 4.11
N CYS A 6 7.72 -13.11 2.81
CA CYS A 6 6.60 -13.48 1.94
C CYS A 6 6.53 -14.98 1.62
N GLY A 7 7.50 -15.78 2.06
CA GLY A 7 7.56 -17.22 1.79
C GLY A 7 7.90 -17.60 0.34
N LEU A 8 8.05 -16.65 -0.58
CA LEU A 8 8.37 -16.93 -1.98
C LEU A 8 9.83 -17.42 -2.18
N PRO A 9 10.12 -18.12 -3.30
CA PRO A 9 11.49 -18.55 -3.61
C PRO A 9 12.47 -17.38 -3.70
N LEU A 10 13.68 -17.57 -3.17
CA LEU A 10 14.75 -16.57 -3.24
C LEU A 10 15.43 -16.55 -4.63
N PRO A 11 15.81 -15.36 -5.15
CA PRO A 11 16.69 -15.23 -6.28
C PRO A 11 18.13 -15.64 -5.91
N LYS A 12 18.99 -15.81 -6.92
CA LYS A 12 20.42 -16.06 -6.73
C LYS A 12 21.22 -14.84 -7.26
N PRO A 13 21.97 -14.11 -6.44
CA PRO A 13 22.04 -14.21 -4.97
C PRO A 13 20.78 -13.62 -4.29
N PRO A 14 20.47 -14.06 -3.05
CA PRO A 14 19.40 -13.46 -2.26
C PRO A 14 19.75 -12.05 -1.80
N VAL A 15 18.73 -11.27 -1.43
CA VAL A 15 18.93 -10.02 -0.71
C VAL A 15 18.99 -10.34 0.78
N SER A 16 20.14 -10.18 1.41
CA SER A 16 20.35 -10.53 2.82
C SER A 16 20.46 -9.29 3.69
N ASP A 17 19.93 -9.34 4.91
CA ASP A 17 20.09 -8.30 5.94
C ASP A 17 19.90 -8.88 7.35
N ALA A 18 20.75 -8.47 8.28
CA ALA A 18 20.71 -8.90 9.68
C ALA A 18 20.56 -10.43 9.91
N GLY A 19 21.05 -11.26 8.98
CA GLY A 19 20.96 -12.73 9.05
C GLY A 19 19.69 -13.35 8.44
N HIS A 20 18.83 -12.55 7.80
CA HIS A 20 17.64 -12.99 7.09
C HIS A 20 17.78 -12.81 5.57
N ASP A 21 17.13 -13.69 4.81
CA ASP A 21 17.17 -13.69 3.35
C ASP A 21 15.81 -13.34 2.73
N PHE A 22 15.84 -12.48 1.73
CA PHE A 22 14.65 -11.90 1.10
C PHE A 22 14.66 -12.05 -0.42
N CYS A 23 13.47 -12.22 -1.00
CA CYS A 23 13.33 -12.37 -2.43
C CYS A 23 13.56 -11.06 -3.21
N CYS A 24 13.44 -9.91 -2.54
CA CYS A 24 13.64 -8.58 -3.12
C CYS A 24 13.95 -7.53 -2.04
N ILE A 25 14.45 -6.37 -2.47
CA ILE A 25 14.73 -5.22 -1.59
C ILE A 25 13.48 -4.79 -0.81
N GLY A 26 12.29 -4.88 -1.41
CA GLY A 26 11.04 -4.51 -0.73
C GLY A 26 10.74 -5.38 0.49
N CYS A 27 10.93 -6.71 0.38
CA CYS A 27 10.74 -7.60 1.51
C CYS A 27 11.74 -7.32 2.65
N ARG A 28 12.98 -6.97 2.29
CA ARG A 28 13.98 -6.54 3.26
C ARG A 28 13.53 -5.28 4.01
N GLU A 29 13.12 -4.23 3.29
CA GLU A 29 12.75 -2.96 3.94
C GLU A 29 11.51 -3.08 4.84
N VAL A 30 10.52 -3.89 4.44
CA VAL A 30 9.35 -4.17 5.28
C VAL A 30 9.78 -4.90 6.56
N TYR A 31 10.63 -5.92 6.45
CA TYR A 31 11.14 -6.62 7.62
C TYR A 31 11.99 -5.70 8.52
N ARG A 32 12.79 -4.79 7.95
CA ARG A 32 13.53 -3.79 8.72
C ARG A 32 12.64 -2.83 9.49
N ALA A 33 11.53 -2.41 8.89
CA ALA A 33 10.63 -1.42 9.49
C ALA A 33 9.72 -2.00 10.57
N PHE A 34 9.31 -3.27 10.42
CA PHE A 34 8.26 -3.88 11.23
C PHE A 34 8.68 -5.16 11.95
N GLY A 35 9.87 -5.69 11.67
CA GLY A 35 10.38 -6.91 12.33
C GLY A 35 9.47 -8.12 12.14
N GLU A 36 9.34 -8.92 13.21
CA GLU A 36 8.52 -10.12 13.22
C GLU A 36 7.01 -9.84 13.11
N ASP A 37 6.56 -8.63 13.48
CA ASP A 37 5.14 -8.24 13.31
C ASP A 37 4.73 -8.21 11.83
N ALA A 38 5.70 -8.06 10.92
CA ALA A 38 5.50 -8.12 9.47
C ALA A 38 5.16 -9.53 8.95
N LEU A 39 5.45 -10.57 9.75
CA LEU A 39 5.19 -11.97 9.40
C LEU A 39 3.74 -12.37 9.67
N VAL A 40 3.00 -11.56 10.42
CA VAL A 40 1.57 -11.78 10.64
C VAL A 40 0.83 -11.33 9.37
N PRO A 41 0.13 -12.24 8.66
CA PRO A 41 -0.63 -11.85 7.49
C PRO A 41 -1.77 -10.93 7.93
N ALA A 42 -1.57 -9.62 7.80
CA ALA A 42 -2.66 -8.68 7.88
C ALA A 42 -3.63 -9.03 6.74
N LYS A 43 -4.87 -9.40 7.08
CA LYS A 43 -5.92 -9.61 6.08
C LYS A 43 -5.97 -8.35 5.22
N VAL A 44 -5.56 -8.46 3.96
CA VAL A 44 -5.84 -7.43 2.96
C VAL A 44 -7.36 -7.42 2.83
N SER A 45 -8.00 -6.47 3.51
CA SER A 45 -9.43 -6.28 3.35
C SER A 45 -9.66 -5.94 1.88
N PRO A 46 -10.50 -6.69 1.14
CA PRO A 46 -10.86 -6.31 -0.21
C PRO A 46 -11.37 -4.87 -0.18
N ARG A 47 -10.93 -4.05 -1.16
CA ARG A 47 -11.37 -2.66 -1.32
C ARG A 47 -12.89 -2.64 -1.24
N SER A 48 -13.41 -2.01 -0.19
CA SER A 48 -14.85 -1.91 0.06
C SER A 48 -15.53 -1.26 -1.15
N THR A 49 -16.50 -1.95 -1.75
CA THR A 49 -17.44 -1.38 -2.73
C THR A 49 -18.72 -0.89 -2.03
N ALA A 50 -18.65 -0.58 -0.74
CA ALA A 50 -19.80 -0.05 0.00
C ALA A 50 -20.35 1.20 -0.71
N ALA A 51 -21.67 1.32 -0.75
CA ALA A 51 -22.35 2.51 -1.23
C ALA A 51 -21.77 3.75 -0.52
N PRO A 52 -21.60 4.89 -1.22
CA PRO A 52 -20.98 6.06 -0.60
C PRO A 52 -21.79 6.44 0.64
N ALA A 53 -21.11 6.69 1.75
CA ALA A 53 -21.71 7.41 2.87
C ALA A 53 -22.30 8.73 2.34
N ASP A 54 -23.42 9.20 2.90
CA ASP A 54 -24.11 10.43 2.48
C ASP A 54 -23.15 11.62 2.37
N GLY A 55 -22.60 11.83 1.18
CA GLY A 55 -21.48 12.72 0.91
C GLY A 55 -21.36 12.99 -0.59
N ARG A 56 -20.84 14.15 -0.94
CA ARG A 56 -20.64 14.54 -2.33
C ARG A 56 -19.36 13.93 -2.87
N GLU A 57 -19.39 13.57 -4.15
CA GLU A 57 -18.23 12.99 -4.82
C GLU A 57 -17.49 14.04 -5.66
N ALA A 58 -16.17 14.02 -5.59
CA ALA A 58 -15.30 14.71 -6.52
C ALA A 58 -14.33 13.72 -7.17
N PHE A 59 -14.14 13.87 -8.47
CA PHE A 59 -13.16 13.13 -9.26
C PHE A 59 -12.05 14.09 -9.67
N LEU A 60 -10.82 13.78 -9.28
CA LEU A 60 -9.65 14.62 -9.52
C LEU A 60 -8.63 13.82 -10.32
N TRP A 61 -7.99 14.50 -11.27
CA TRP A 61 -6.75 14.03 -11.88
C TRP A 61 -5.56 14.55 -11.08
N ILE A 62 -4.54 13.73 -10.89
CA ILE A 62 -3.38 14.06 -10.05
C ILE A 62 -2.10 13.96 -10.86
N ASP A 63 -1.54 15.11 -11.17
CA ASP A 63 -0.19 15.25 -11.70
C ASP A 63 0.84 14.61 -10.75
N GLY A 64 1.80 13.90 -11.32
CA GLY A 64 2.90 13.31 -10.52
C GLY A 64 2.59 11.96 -9.88
N MET A 65 1.37 11.42 -10.03
CA MET A 65 1.04 10.08 -9.50
C MET A 65 1.63 9.00 -10.42
N HIS A 66 2.71 8.34 -9.99
CA HIS A 66 3.51 7.48 -10.87
C HIS A 66 3.62 6.02 -10.41
N CYS A 67 3.30 5.71 -9.15
CA CYS A 67 3.38 4.36 -8.61
C CYS A 67 2.40 4.12 -7.45
N ALA A 68 2.27 2.86 -7.03
CA ALA A 68 1.42 2.45 -5.93
C ALA A 68 1.76 3.16 -4.59
N SER A 69 2.99 3.62 -4.40
CA SER A 69 3.37 4.40 -3.22
C SER A 69 2.69 5.78 -3.19
N CYS A 70 2.57 6.45 -4.35
CA CYS A 70 1.82 7.70 -4.47
C CYS A 70 0.33 7.47 -4.19
N GLU A 71 -0.23 6.39 -4.75
CA GLU A 71 -1.63 5.99 -4.52
C GLU A 71 -1.91 5.83 -3.02
N PHE A 72 -1.06 5.08 -2.32
CA PHE A 72 -1.20 4.84 -0.88
C PHE A 72 -1.04 6.13 -0.06
N LEU A 73 -0.03 6.94 -0.35
CA LEU A 73 0.25 8.18 0.37
C LEU A 73 -0.92 9.16 0.24
N ILE A 74 -1.42 9.38 -0.97
CA ILE A 74 -2.54 10.29 -1.24
C ILE A 74 -3.79 9.83 -0.50
N GLY A 75 -4.10 8.53 -0.55
CA GLY A 75 -5.23 7.98 0.20
C GLY A 75 -5.10 8.20 1.71
N LYS A 76 -3.91 7.95 2.28
CA LYS A 76 -3.66 8.15 3.71
C LYS A 76 -3.70 9.61 4.14
N LEU A 77 -3.27 10.54 3.30
CA LEU A 77 -3.28 11.97 3.61
C LEU A 77 -4.68 12.57 3.43
N ALA A 78 -5.42 12.18 2.41
CA ALA A 78 -6.78 12.67 2.17
C ALA A 78 -7.71 12.34 3.36
N LEU A 79 -7.64 11.12 3.90
CA LEU A 79 -8.43 10.70 5.07
C LEU A 79 -8.07 11.44 6.37
N LYS A 80 -6.94 12.16 6.42
CA LYS A 80 -6.60 13.02 7.57
C LYS A 80 -7.26 14.39 7.50
N HIS A 81 -7.82 14.76 6.34
CA HIS A 81 -8.47 16.05 6.19
C HIS A 81 -9.89 16.01 6.78
N PRO A 82 -10.25 16.93 7.70
CA PRO A 82 -11.61 17.03 8.22
C PRO A 82 -12.61 17.18 7.07
N GLY A 83 -13.70 16.39 7.12
CA GLY A 83 -14.74 16.38 6.10
C GLY A 83 -14.54 15.35 4.99
N VAL A 84 -13.38 14.73 4.85
CA VAL A 84 -13.22 13.60 3.90
C VAL A 84 -13.78 12.33 4.53
N LEU A 85 -14.81 11.76 3.91
CA LEU A 85 -15.49 10.54 4.34
C LEU A 85 -14.82 9.28 3.77
N ASP A 86 -14.40 9.32 2.52
CA ASP A 86 -13.72 8.20 1.85
C ASP A 86 -12.82 8.68 0.70
N VAL A 87 -11.84 7.86 0.34
CA VAL A 87 -10.95 8.12 -0.80
C VAL A 87 -10.55 6.84 -1.53
N ALA A 88 -10.63 6.89 -2.86
CA ALA A 88 -10.10 5.87 -3.75
C ALA A 88 -9.17 6.52 -4.77
N SER A 89 -7.87 6.32 -4.60
CA SER A 89 -6.82 6.69 -5.56
C SER A 89 -6.49 5.52 -6.50
N SER A 90 -5.97 5.84 -7.69
CA SER A 90 -5.52 4.87 -8.68
C SER A 90 -4.32 5.43 -9.44
N TYR A 91 -3.12 4.87 -9.21
CA TYR A 91 -1.93 5.28 -9.97
C TYR A 91 -2.04 4.92 -11.46
N ALA A 92 -2.76 3.85 -11.79
CA ALA A 92 -2.91 3.38 -13.16
C ALA A 92 -3.63 4.40 -14.06
N THR A 93 -4.51 5.20 -13.46
CA THR A 93 -5.29 6.24 -14.17
C THR A 93 -4.89 7.65 -13.75
N ALA A 94 -3.96 7.80 -12.80
CA ALA A 94 -3.60 9.07 -12.16
C ALA A 94 -4.84 9.84 -11.64
N THR A 95 -5.81 9.12 -11.07
CA THR A 95 -7.05 9.72 -10.56
C THR A 95 -7.28 9.43 -9.09
N ALA A 96 -8.06 10.31 -8.45
CA ALA A 96 -8.60 10.11 -7.12
C ALA A 96 -10.09 10.44 -7.10
N LYS A 97 -10.88 9.55 -6.49
CA LYS A 97 -12.26 9.81 -6.09
C LYS A 97 -12.26 10.14 -4.61
N ILE A 98 -12.86 11.28 -4.24
CA ILE A 98 -13.02 11.72 -2.85
C ILE A 98 -14.50 11.83 -2.55
N VAL A 99 -14.93 11.28 -1.41
CA VAL A 99 -16.26 11.49 -0.83
C VAL A 99 -16.11 12.44 0.36
N TYR A 100 -16.88 13.52 0.41
CA TYR A 100 -16.78 14.57 1.44
C TYR A 100 -18.12 15.27 1.74
#